data_AF-A0A969TS40-F1
#
_entry.id   AF-A0A969TS40-F1
#
_cell.length_a   1.000
_cell.length_b   1.000
_cell.length_c   1.000
_cell.angle_alpha   90.00
_cell.angle_beta   90.00
_cell.angle_gamma   90.00
#
_symmetry.space_group_name_H-M   'P 1'
#
loop_
_entity.id
_entity.type
_entity.pdbx_description
1 polymer ?
#
loop_
_entity_poly.entity_id
_entity_poly.type
_entity_poly.pdbx_seq_one_letter_code
_entity_poly.pdbx_strand_id
1 'polypeptide(L)'
;MTFFNPSEPIIRRKQHALDFQDRQGLLHLRLKIRNTTLFSNLYTRIDQVFVVWGLISAAIFITGQFAPISWVTQAIVWSVLTVVGTTITIGLTHFWVTVERLKWILYSWVILMLAGVIITDLGIFLGWGQVLLHLSHLWLGLCAIGYFCTGIGLRSRAFILSGIIHVSGIAILPHVAGWQFLTTGLIMVANLLVFAETQWDMRLPIENYALLTEEQKQFNYEQQQFRQAVN
;
A
#
# COMPACT_ATOMS: atom_id res chain seq x y z
N MET A 1 -9.63 -27.50 0.69
CA MET A 1 -9.52 -26.21 -0.02
C MET A 1 -8.40 -25.42 0.61
N THR A 2 -7.39 -25.01 -0.15
CA THR A 2 -6.25 -24.23 0.39
C THR A 2 -6.68 -22.77 0.61
N PHE A 3 -6.22 -22.16 1.71
CA PHE A 3 -6.53 -20.75 2.01
C PHE A 3 -5.92 -19.80 0.96
N PHE A 4 -4.71 -20.11 0.49
CA PHE A 4 -4.05 -19.43 -0.63
C PHE A 4 -4.26 -20.21 -1.94
N ASN A 5 -4.18 -19.51 -3.08
CA ASN A 5 -4.12 -20.15 -4.39
C ASN A 5 -2.66 -20.54 -4.70
N PRO A 6 -2.27 -21.83 -4.59
CA PRO A 6 -0.88 -22.23 -4.81
C PRO A 6 -0.45 -22.11 -6.27
N SER A 7 -1.41 -22.09 -7.20
CA SER A 7 -1.16 -22.09 -8.65
C SER A 7 -0.77 -20.73 -9.22
N GLU A 8 -1.00 -19.64 -8.48
CA GLU A 8 -0.57 -18.30 -8.91
C GLU A 8 0.80 -17.95 -8.32
N PRO A 9 1.68 -17.27 -9.07
CA PRO A 9 2.92 -16.72 -8.51
C PRO A 9 2.60 -15.59 -7.53
N ILE A 10 3.41 -15.44 -6.48
CA ILE A 10 3.21 -14.43 -5.42
C ILE A 10 3.30 -13.01 -6.01
N ILE A 11 4.31 -12.77 -6.85
CA ILE A 11 4.53 -11.52 -7.58
C ILE A 11 4.73 -11.87 -9.04
N ARG A 12 4.10 -11.10 -9.94
CA ARG A 12 4.24 -11.22 -11.39
C ARG A 12 4.32 -9.86 -12.06
N ARG A 13 4.71 -9.86 -13.34
CA ARG A 13 4.64 -8.66 -14.19
C ARG A 13 3.19 -8.21 -14.35
N LYS A 14 2.95 -6.90 -14.36
CA LYS A 14 1.60 -6.34 -14.57
C LYS A 14 0.98 -6.87 -15.86
N GLN A 15 -0.23 -7.40 -15.73
CA GLN A 15 -1.03 -7.84 -16.86
C GLN A 15 -1.86 -6.68 -17.42
N HIS A 16 -2.10 -6.71 -18.74
CA HIS A 16 -2.98 -5.74 -19.41
C HIS A 16 -4.45 -6.19 -19.43
N ALA A 17 -4.69 -7.48 -19.18
CA ALA A 17 -6.02 -8.05 -19.01
C ALA A 17 -6.53 -7.72 -17.60
N LEU A 18 -6.99 -6.48 -17.40
CA LEU A 18 -7.50 -5.97 -16.13
C LEU A 18 -9.02 -6.13 -16.04
N ASP A 19 -9.50 -6.44 -14.83
CA ASP A 19 -10.93 -6.51 -14.53
C ASP A 19 -11.59 -5.14 -14.64
N PHE A 20 -12.91 -5.13 -14.78
CA PHE A 20 -13.68 -3.90 -14.98
C PHE A 20 -13.46 -2.88 -13.86
N GLN A 21 -13.43 -3.33 -12.60
CA GLN A 21 -13.18 -2.46 -11.44
C GLN A 21 -11.77 -1.85 -11.43
N ASP A 22 -10.78 -2.58 -11.94
CA ASP A 22 -9.39 -2.12 -12.03
C ASP A 22 -9.18 -1.13 -13.18
N ARG A 23 -10.05 -1.21 -14.21
CA ARG A 23 -10.04 -0.28 -15.35
C ARG A 23 -10.58 1.10 -15.01
N GLN A 24 -11.47 1.20 -14.03
CA GLN A 24 -12.05 2.48 -13.66
C GLN A 24 -11.00 3.38 -13.02
N GLY A 25 -10.67 4.51 -13.66
CA GLY A 25 -9.66 5.46 -13.17
C GLY A 25 -8.22 5.00 -13.35
N LEU A 26 -7.96 4.21 -14.39
CA LEU A 26 -6.59 3.91 -14.83
C LEU A 26 -5.83 5.20 -15.17
N LEU A 27 -4.63 5.32 -14.62
CA LEU A 27 -3.68 6.33 -15.03
C LEU A 27 -2.68 5.68 -15.99
N HIS A 28 -2.59 6.23 -17.20
CA HIS A 28 -1.60 5.80 -18.18
C HIS A 28 -0.41 6.76 -18.13
N LEU A 29 0.69 6.32 -17.53
CA LEU A 29 1.94 7.09 -17.50
C LEU A 29 2.80 6.67 -18.68
N ARG A 30 2.90 7.56 -19.66
CA ARG A 30 3.71 7.36 -20.86
C ARG A 30 4.82 8.41 -20.92
N LEU A 31 6.02 8.04 -20.50
CA LEU A 31 7.21 8.85 -20.67
C LEU A 31 7.83 8.55 -22.05
N LYS A 32 7.71 9.50 -22.96
CA LYS A 32 8.43 9.48 -24.25
C LYS A 32 9.56 10.50 -24.22
N ILE A 33 10.75 10.08 -24.63
CA ILE A 33 11.82 11.01 -25.01
C ILE A 33 12.06 10.82 -26.51
N ARG A 34 11.80 11.90 -27.27
CA ARG A 34 11.88 11.96 -28.73
C ARG A 34 10.98 10.90 -29.40
N ASN A 35 11.56 9.83 -29.98
CA ASN A 35 10.83 8.74 -30.63
C ASN A 35 10.81 7.43 -29.82
N THR A 36 11.47 7.38 -28.66
CA THR A 36 11.55 6.18 -27.84
C THR A 36 10.61 6.31 -26.65
N THR A 37 9.73 5.33 -26.47
CA THR A 37 8.90 5.25 -25.26
C THR A 37 9.77 4.63 -24.17
N LEU A 38 10.26 5.43 -23.22
CA LEU A 38 11.13 4.97 -22.12
C LEU A 38 10.34 4.24 -21.04
N PHE A 39 9.12 4.72 -20.77
CA PHE A 39 8.26 4.15 -19.75
C PHE A 39 6.81 4.25 -20.20
N SER A 40 6.07 3.14 -20.12
CA SER A 40 4.64 3.09 -20.44
C SER A 40 4.01 2.05 -19.53
N ASN A 41 3.44 2.51 -18.41
CA ASN A 41 2.79 1.60 -17.46
C ASN A 41 1.36 2.06 -17.16
N LEU A 42 0.51 1.08 -16.87
CA LEU A 42 -0.87 1.30 -16.44
C LEU A 42 -0.90 1.22 -14.91
N TYR A 43 -1.39 2.28 -14.27
CA TYR A 43 -1.56 2.32 -12.82
C TYR A 43 -3.04 2.26 -12.48
N THR A 44 -3.43 1.15 -11.85
CA THR A 44 -4.75 1.03 -11.23
C THR A 44 -4.89 2.05 -10.10
N ARG A 45 -6.11 2.25 -9.60
CA ARG A 45 -6.33 3.11 -8.44
C ARG A 45 -5.59 2.62 -7.20
N ILE A 46 -5.42 1.31 -7.05
CA ILE A 46 -4.63 0.73 -5.96
C ILE A 46 -3.15 1.05 -6.13
N ASP A 47 -2.62 0.93 -7.35
CA ASP A 47 -1.22 1.26 -7.61
C ASP A 47 -0.94 2.74 -7.31
N GLN A 48 -1.88 3.62 -7.66
CA GLN A 48 -1.81 5.04 -7.34
C GLN A 48 -1.76 5.28 -5.82
N VAL A 49 -2.51 4.52 -5.02
CA VAL A 49 -2.42 4.58 -3.55
C VAL A 49 -1.03 4.18 -3.06
N PHE A 50 -0.43 3.13 -3.62
CA PHE A 50 0.93 2.74 -3.24
C PHE A 50 1.96 3.82 -3.59
N VAL A 51 1.84 4.45 -4.76
CA VAL A 51 2.71 5.57 -5.15
C VAL A 51 2.54 6.76 -4.21
N VAL A 52 1.29 7.16 -3.92
CA VAL A 52 1.00 8.28 -3.02
C VAL A 52 1.59 8.04 -1.63
N TRP A 53 1.35 6.87 -1.04
CA TRP A 53 1.92 6.55 0.27
C TRP A 53 3.44 6.36 0.23
N GLY A 54 4.00 5.90 -0.89
CA GLY A 54 5.45 5.83 -1.09
C GLY A 54 6.07 7.21 -1.03
N LEU A 55 5.50 8.19 -1.75
CA LEU A 55 5.96 9.58 -1.73
C LEU A 55 5.79 10.23 -0.35
N ILE A 56 4.65 10.02 0.30
CA ILE A 56 4.40 10.53 1.66
C ILE A 56 5.41 9.94 2.65
N SER A 57 5.62 8.62 2.61
CA SER A 57 6.57 7.93 3.51
C SER A 57 8.00 8.42 3.26
N ALA A 58 8.40 8.54 1.99
CA ALA A 58 9.72 9.08 1.64
C ALA A 58 9.90 10.49 2.23
N ALA A 59 8.93 11.38 2.04
CA ALA A 59 9.00 12.75 2.56
C ALA A 59 9.11 12.78 4.09
N ILE A 60 8.28 12.03 4.80
CA ILE A 60 8.26 11.97 6.27
C ILE A 60 9.61 11.47 6.81
N PHE A 61 10.07 10.30 6.34
CA PHE A 61 11.22 9.63 6.92
C PHE A 61 12.57 10.24 6.48
N ILE A 62 12.68 10.76 5.26
CA ILE A 62 13.88 11.50 4.83
C ILE A 62 14.00 12.82 5.61
N THR A 63 12.89 13.54 5.78
CA THR A 63 12.91 14.80 6.53
C THR A 63 13.20 14.54 8.01
N GLY A 64 12.59 13.52 8.61
CA GLY A 64 12.87 13.14 10.00
C GLY A 64 14.32 12.70 10.23
N GLN A 65 14.98 12.15 9.21
CA GLN A 65 16.37 11.72 9.30
C GLN A 65 17.38 12.87 9.15
N PHE A 66 17.15 13.78 8.20
CA PHE A 66 18.19 14.71 7.74
C PHE A 66 17.86 16.18 7.91
N ALA A 67 16.59 16.54 8.04
CA ALA A 67 16.21 17.94 8.07
C ALA A 67 16.24 18.49 9.49
N PRO A 68 16.91 19.63 9.74
CA PRO A 68 16.94 20.29 11.04
C PRO A 68 15.66 21.10 11.30
N ILE A 69 14.49 20.47 11.11
CA ILE A 69 13.17 21.07 11.33
C ILE A 69 12.64 20.61 12.69
N SER A 70 12.02 21.52 13.45
CA SER A 70 11.46 21.17 14.75
C SER A 70 10.46 20.01 14.65
N TRP A 71 10.48 19.10 15.64
CA TRP A 71 9.56 17.97 15.70
C TRP A 71 8.09 18.39 15.72
N VAL A 72 7.77 19.54 16.34
CA VAL A 72 6.41 20.09 16.36
C VAL A 72 5.95 20.52 14.97
N THR A 73 6.81 21.23 14.23
CA THR A 73 6.50 21.62 12.85
C THR A 73 6.32 20.39 11.97
N GLN A 74 7.21 19.40 12.10
CA GLN A 74 7.11 18.13 11.38
C GLN A 74 5.80 17.41 11.71
N ALA A 75 5.43 17.28 12.98
CA ALA A 75 4.18 16.66 13.42
C ALA A 75 2.96 17.29 12.72
N ILE A 76 2.83 18.62 12.77
CA ILE A 76 1.70 19.33 12.15
C ILE A 76 1.62 19.04 10.65
N VAL A 77 2.75 19.15 9.93
CA VAL A 77 2.80 18.94 8.47
C VAL A 77 2.49 17.49 8.12
N TRP A 78 3.05 16.52 8.86
CA TRP A 78 2.83 15.10 8.61
C TRP A 78 1.43 14.62 8.98
N SER A 79 0.80 15.23 10.00
CA SER A 79 -0.61 14.98 10.31
C SER A 79 -1.52 15.45 9.19
N VAL A 80 -1.29 16.66 8.64
CA VAL A 80 -2.03 17.16 7.47
C VAL A 80 -1.80 16.25 6.26
N LEU A 81 -0.55 15.91 5.96
CA LEU A 81 -0.21 15.07 4.81
C LEU A 81 -0.82 13.67 4.92
N THR A 82 -0.82 13.10 6.12
CA THR A 82 -1.47 11.80 6.42
C THR A 82 -2.97 11.87 6.17
N VAL A 83 -3.66 12.90 6.67
CA VAL A 83 -5.12 13.07 6.43
C VAL A 83 -5.44 13.21 4.95
N VAL A 84 -4.63 13.97 4.20
CA VAL A 84 -4.77 14.11 2.74
C VAL A 84 -4.54 12.76 2.06
N GLY A 85 -3.46 12.04 2.40
CA GLY A 85 -3.16 10.71 1.87
C GLY A 85 -4.27 9.69 2.15
N THR A 86 -4.82 9.69 3.36
CA THR A 86 -5.97 8.86 3.74
C THR A 86 -7.22 9.21 2.94
N THR A 87 -7.51 10.50 2.75
CA THR A 87 -8.67 10.94 1.95
C THR A 87 -8.54 10.53 0.49
N ILE A 88 -7.36 10.69 -0.10
CA ILE A 88 -7.04 10.21 -1.45
C ILE A 88 -7.22 8.68 -1.52
N THR A 89 -6.73 7.95 -0.54
CA THR A 89 -6.87 6.48 -0.45
C THR A 89 -8.34 6.07 -0.46
N ILE A 90 -9.18 6.72 0.34
CA ILE A 90 -10.62 6.46 0.36
C ILE A 90 -11.23 6.73 -1.02
N GLY A 91 -10.97 7.90 -1.63
CA GLY A 91 -11.51 8.24 -2.94
C GLY A 91 -11.11 7.26 -4.06
N LEU A 92 -9.85 6.82 -4.05
CA LEU A 92 -9.32 5.89 -5.03
C LEU A 92 -9.84 4.46 -4.82
N THR A 93 -9.92 3.98 -3.59
CA THR A 93 -10.17 2.55 -3.31
C THR A 93 -11.61 2.23 -2.97
N HIS A 94 -12.44 3.19 -2.56
CA HIS A 94 -13.78 2.92 -2.03
C HIS A 94 -14.65 2.09 -2.98
N PHE A 95 -14.65 2.42 -4.28
CA PHE A 95 -15.37 1.65 -5.29
C PHE A 95 -14.86 0.20 -5.35
N TRP A 96 -13.55 0.04 -5.47
CA TRP A 96 -12.90 -1.27 -5.58
C TRP A 96 -13.18 -2.15 -4.36
N VAL A 97 -12.96 -1.63 -3.15
CA VAL A 97 -13.21 -2.40 -1.92
C VAL A 97 -14.70 -2.69 -1.70
N THR A 98 -15.60 -1.90 -2.30
CA THR A 98 -17.03 -2.19 -2.24
C THR A 98 -17.40 -3.33 -3.18
N VAL A 99 -16.90 -3.31 -4.42
CA VAL A 99 -17.08 -4.40 -5.39
C VAL A 99 -16.51 -5.71 -4.84
N GLU A 100 -15.31 -5.66 -4.26
CA GLU A 100 -14.59 -6.81 -3.70
C GLU A 100 -15.07 -7.21 -2.28
N ARG A 101 -16.04 -6.51 -1.68
CA ARG A 101 -16.50 -6.77 -0.30
C ARG A 101 -15.39 -6.72 0.76
N LEU A 102 -14.44 -5.80 0.58
CA LEU A 102 -13.25 -5.59 1.40
C LEU A 102 -13.23 -4.25 2.14
N LYS A 103 -14.38 -3.60 2.33
CA LYS A 103 -14.48 -2.30 3.02
C LYS A 103 -13.77 -2.30 4.38
N TRP A 104 -13.81 -3.42 5.10
CA TRP A 104 -13.15 -3.55 6.39
C TRP A 104 -11.62 -3.36 6.30
N ILE A 105 -10.98 -3.76 5.19
CA ILE A 105 -9.53 -3.54 4.99
C ILE A 105 -9.25 -2.03 4.90
N LEU A 106 -10.07 -1.29 4.14
CA LEU A 106 -9.96 0.16 4.05
C LEU A 106 -10.11 0.81 5.43
N TYR A 107 -11.13 0.40 6.20
CA TYR A 107 -11.33 0.92 7.56
C TYR A 107 -10.17 0.57 8.49
N SER A 108 -9.61 -0.64 8.40
CA SER A 108 -8.42 -1.02 9.17
C SER A 108 -7.25 -0.08 8.88
N TRP A 109 -6.95 0.20 7.62
CA TRP A 109 -5.88 1.14 7.27
C TRP A 109 -6.16 2.57 7.76
N VAL A 110 -7.39 3.06 7.62
CA VAL A 110 -7.77 4.40 8.13
C VAL A 110 -7.55 4.47 9.64
N ILE A 111 -8.02 3.48 10.40
CA ILE A 111 -7.86 3.43 11.85
C ILE A 111 -6.38 3.37 12.23
N LEU A 112 -5.59 2.52 11.58
CA LEU A 112 -4.15 2.39 11.84
C LEU A 112 -3.39 3.70 11.57
N MET A 113 -3.67 4.38 10.46
CA MET A 113 -3.03 5.66 10.12
C MET A 113 -3.37 6.75 11.13
N LEU A 114 -4.66 6.90 11.48
CA LEU A 114 -5.09 7.90 12.45
C LEU A 114 -4.55 7.60 13.85
N ALA A 115 -4.55 6.34 14.28
CA ALA A 115 -3.96 5.94 15.55
C ALA A 115 -2.45 6.24 15.60
N GLY A 116 -1.72 5.92 14.53
CA GLY A 116 -0.29 6.22 14.43
C GLY A 116 0.03 7.70 14.53
N VAL A 117 -0.75 8.54 13.83
CA VAL A 117 -0.64 10.01 13.93
C VAL A 117 -0.94 10.50 15.34
N ILE A 118 -2.06 10.09 15.94
CA ILE A 118 -2.44 10.53 17.29
C ILE A 118 -1.35 10.17 18.30
N ILE A 119 -0.83 8.94 18.26
CA ILE A 119 0.23 8.50 19.17
C ILE A 119 1.53 9.29 18.93
N THR A 120 1.89 9.53 17.66
CA THR A 120 3.07 10.31 17.29
C THR A 120 2.97 11.74 17.80
N ASP A 121 1.82 12.40 17.57
CA ASP A 121 1.58 13.78 17.96
C ASP A 121 1.56 13.92 19.48
N LEU A 122 0.85 13.04 20.20
CA LEU A 122 0.90 13.02 21.66
C LEU A 122 2.34 12.81 22.16
N GLY A 123 3.12 11.95 21.50
CA GLY A 123 4.53 11.74 21.82
C GLY A 123 5.37 13.02 21.69
N ILE A 124 5.14 13.80 20.64
CA ILE A 124 5.87 15.04 20.36
C ILE A 124 5.40 16.18 21.28
N PHE A 125 4.10 16.43 21.37
CA PHE A 125 3.55 17.55 22.13
C PHE A 125 3.68 17.37 23.65
N LEU A 126 3.58 16.13 24.15
CA LEU A 126 3.75 15.84 25.59
C LEU A 126 5.19 15.48 25.96
N GLY A 127 6.11 15.43 25.00
CA GLY A 127 7.51 15.04 25.24
C GLY A 127 7.67 13.61 25.73
N TRP A 128 6.82 12.68 25.28
CA TRP A 128 6.87 11.28 25.71
C TRP A 128 8.05 10.56 25.08
N GLY A 129 9.21 10.63 25.74
CA GLY A 129 10.48 10.09 25.24
C GLY A 129 10.42 8.62 24.80
N GLN A 130 9.64 7.77 25.48
CA GLN A 130 9.49 6.36 25.06
C GLN A 130 8.84 6.21 23.69
N VAL A 131 7.82 7.01 23.36
CA VAL A 131 7.21 7.01 22.03
C VAL A 131 8.20 7.56 21.01
N LEU A 132 8.86 8.68 21.33
CA LEU A 132 9.83 9.34 20.43
C LEU A 132 11.00 8.41 20.05
N LEU A 133 11.56 7.68 21.02
CA LEU A 133 12.64 6.71 20.80
C LEU A 133 12.20 5.52 19.93
N HIS A 134 10.90 5.22 19.88
CA HIS A 134 10.35 4.06 19.19
C HIS A 134 9.42 4.42 18.02
N LEU A 135 9.45 5.65 17.49
CA LEU A 135 8.59 6.06 16.38
C LEU A 135 8.74 5.16 15.16
N SER A 136 9.97 4.83 14.77
CA SER A 136 10.24 3.87 13.69
C SER A 136 9.62 2.49 13.95
N HIS A 137 9.69 2.00 15.20
CA HIS A 137 9.10 0.72 15.58
C HIS A 137 7.57 0.76 15.48
N LEU A 138 6.96 1.85 15.96
CA LEU A 138 5.52 2.10 15.88
C LEU A 138 5.04 2.05 14.43
N TRP A 139 5.65 2.83 13.54
CA TRP A 139 5.21 2.91 12.15
C TRP A 139 5.43 1.62 11.36
N LEU A 140 6.55 0.92 11.55
CA LEU A 140 6.74 -0.42 10.98
C LEU A 140 5.72 -1.41 11.54
N GLY A 141 5.40 -1.35 12.83
CA GLY A 141 4.40 -2.21 13.47
C GLY A 141 2.99 -2.00 12.93
N LEU A 142 2.56 -0.74 12.80
CA LEU A 142 1.26 -0.39 12.22
C LEU A 142 1.16 -0.87 10.76
N CYS A 143 2.21 -0.66 9.97
CA CYS A 143 2.28 -1.17 8.60
C CYS A 143 2.22 -2.70 8.57
N ALA A 144 2.95 -3.40 9.44
CA ALA A 144 2.91 -4.85 9.53
C ALA A 144 1.49 -5.37 9.80
N ILE A 145 0.78 -4.77 10.77
CA ILE A 145 -0.62 -5.11 11.08
C ILE A 145 -1.52 -4.87 9.86
N GLY A 146 -1.37 -3.71 9.20
CA GLY A 146 -2.13 -3.36 8.00
C GLY A 146 -1.91 -4.36 6.86
N TYR A 147 -0.66 -4.76 6.62
CA TYR A 147 -0.31 -5.75 5.61
C TYR A 147 -0.80 -7.16 5.96
N PHE A 148 -0.77 -7.57 7.22
CA PHE A 148 -1.39 -8.85 7.62
C PHE A 148 -2.91 -8.83 7.43
N CYS A 149 -3.60 -7.75 7.83
CA CYS A 149 -5.03 -7.59 7.59
C CYS A 149 -5.34 -7.67 6.08
N THR A 150 -4.54 -6.97 5.28
CA THR A 150 -4.68 -6.93 3.82
C THR A 150 -4.43 -8.32 3.21
N GLY A 151 -3.38 -9.02 3.64
CA GLY A 151 -3.06 -10.37 3.21
C GLY A 151 -4.13 -11.40 3.58
N ILE A 152 -4.72 -11.30 4.77
CA ILE A 152 -5.83 -12.16 5.18
C ILE A 152 -7.08 -11.87 4.34
N GLY A 153 -7.44 -10.60 4.16
CA GLY A 153 -8.65 -10.22 3.43
C GLY A 153 -8.57 -10.56 1.94
N LEU A 154 -7.41 -10.33 1.32
CA LEU A 154 -7.16 -10.64 -0.09
C LEU A 154 -6.79 -12.11 -0.33
N ARG A 155 -6.47 -12.84 0.74
CA ARG A 155 -5.80 -14.15 0.69
C ARG A 155 -4.54 -14.09 -0.17
N SER A 156 -3.73 -13.07 0.08
CA SER A 156 -2.51 -12.74 -0.66
C SER A 156 -1.28 -13.12 0.14
N ARG A 157 -0.41 -13.96 -0.42
CA ARG A 157 0.89 -14.26 0.21
C ARG A 157 1.83 -13.06 0.11
N ALA A 158 1.72 -12.24 -0.95
CA ALA A 158 2.57 -11.08 -1.15
C ALA A 158 2.41 -10.07 0.01
N PHE A 159 1.17 -9.79 0.42
CA PHE A 159 0.91 -8.91 1.57
C PHE A 159 1.28 -9.53 2.92
N ILE A 160 1.14 -10.85 3.09
CA ILE A 160 1.65 -11.52 4.30
C ILE A 160 3.18 -11.39 4.39
N LEU A 161 3.90 -11.64 3.29
CA LEU A 161 5.35 -11.44 3.22
C LEU A 161 5.74 -9.99 3.49
N SER A 162 4.97 -9.03 2.98
CA SER A 162 5.17 -7.62 3.29
C SER A 162 5.05 -7.33 4.79
N GLY A 163 4.04 -7.91 5.46
CA GLY A 163 3.93 -7.82 6.92
C GLY A 163 5.16 -8.37 7.64
N ILE A 164 5.66 -9.54 7.20
CA ILE A 164 6.90 -10.15 7.74
C ILE A 164 8.11 -9.26 7.49
N ILE A 165 8.25 -8.64 6.31
CA ILE A 165 9.34 -7.70 6.01
C ILE A 165 9.32 -6.52 6.99
N HIS A 166 8.14 -5.99 7.33
CA HIS A 166 8.04 -4.88 8.29
C HIS A 166 8.38 -5.32 9.71
N VAL A 167 7.94 -6.50 10.14
CA VAL A 167 8.34 -7.09 11.44
C VAL A 167 9.85 -7.32 11.50
N SER A 168 10.45 -7.87 10.45
CA SER A 168 11.91 -8.03 10.33
C SER A 168 12.61 -6.67 10.36
N GLY A 169 12.01 -5.64 9.75
CA GLY A 169 12.47 -4.27 9.84
C GLY A 169 12.60 -3.78 11.28
N ILE A 170 11.61 -4.06 12.13
CA ILE A 170 11.64 -3.74 13.57
C ILE A 170 12.85 -4.40 14.24
N ALA A 171 13.09 -5.69 13.95
CA ALA A 171 14.24 -6.41 14.50
C ALA A 171 15.60 -5.85 14.02
N ILE A 172 15.63 -5.19 12.85
CA ILE A 172 16.85 -4.56 12.29
C ILE A 172 17.12 -3.19 12.93
N LEU A 173 16.10 -2.44 13.36
CA LEU A 173 16.25 -1.06 13.87
C LEU A 173 17.33 -0.89 14.96
N PRO A 174 17.50 -1.80 15.95
CA PRO A 174 18.56 -1.68 16.94
C PRO A 174 19.98 -1.72 16.36
N HIS A 175 20.17 -2.29 15.17
CA HIS A 175 21.46 -2.47 14.52
C HIS A 175 21.86 -1.29 13.63
N VAL A 176 20.96 -0.34 13.39
CA VAL A 176 21.17 0.83 12.50
C VAL A 176 21.11 2.14 13.29
N ALA A 177 21.79 2.19 14.44
CA ALA A 177 21.75 3.31 15.37
C ALA A 177 22.03 4.66 14.67
N GLY A 178 21.12 5.62 14.86
CA GLY A 178 21.15 6.93 14.22
C GLY A 178 20.53 6.98 12.83
N TRP A 179 20.26 5.84 12.19
CA TRP A 179 19.69 5.73 10.84
C TRP A 179 18.28 5.12 10.83
N GLN A 180 17.63 5.02 11.99
CA GLN A 180 16.35 4.32 12.13
C GLN A 180 15.24 4.90 11.25
N PHE A 181 15.18 6.23 11.10
CA PHE A 181 14.19 6.88 10.23
C PHE A 181 14.43 6.55 8.77
N LEU A 182 15.68 6.66 8.28
CA LEU A 182 15.99 6.27 6.90
C LEU A 182 15.70 4.81 6.63
N THR A 183 16.14 3.89 7.49
CA THR A 183 15.90 2.46 7.32
C THR A 183 14.40 2.16 7.27
N THR A 184 13.61 2.79 8.14
CA THR A 184 12.15 2.66 8.14
C THR A 184 11.55 3.16 6.82
N GLY A 185 11.93 4.37 6.40
CA GLY A 185 11.50 4.95 5.14
C GLY A 185 11.82 4.08 3.94
N LEU A 186 13.05 3.56 3.86
CA LEU A 186 13.48 2.67 2.77
C LEU A 186 12.65 1.39 2.71
N ILE A 187 12.40 0.74 3.85
CA ILE A 187 11.56 -0.48 3.91
C ILE A 187 10.15 -0.18 3.40
N MET A 188 9.52 0.89 3.91
CA MET A 188 8.15 1.26 3.53
C MET A 188 8.06 1.64 2.05
N VAL A 189 8.96 2.52 1.58
CA VAL A 189 8.98 3.01 0.20
C VAL A 189 9.28 1.88 -0.78
N ALA A 190 10.30 1.06 -0.54
CA ALA A 190 10.66 -0.05 -1.43
C ALA A 190 9.50 -1.04 -1.54
N ASN A 191 8.86 -1.38 -0.42
CA ASN A 191 7.70 -2.27 -0.43
C ASN A 191 6.52 -1.71 -1.22
N LEU A 192 6.19 -0.42 -1.02
CA LEU A 192 5.11 0.24 -1.76
C LEU A 192 5.43 0.34 -3.26
N LEU A 193 6.67 0.63 -3.63
CA LEU A 193 7.10 0.66 -5.03
C LEU A 193 7.03 -0.72 -5.69
N VAL A 194 7.43 -1.79 -4.98
CA VAL A 194 7.26 -3.16 -5.48
C VAL A 194 5.79 -3.44 -5.76
N PHE A 195 4.88 -3.09 -4.84
CA PHE A 195 3.45 -3.26 -5.09
C PHE A 195 2.87 -2.35 -6.17
N ALA A 196 3.42 -1.14 -6.35
CA ALA A 196 3.00 -0.23 -7.40
C ALA A 196 3.46 -0.68 -8.79
N GLU A 197 4.59 -1.38 -8.91
CA GLU A 197 5.19 -1.78 -10.19
C GLU A 197 4.90 -3.23 -10.59
N THR A 198 4.48 -4.06 -9.64
CA THR A 198 4.20 -5.47 -9.86
C THR A 198 2.73 -5.81 -9.63
N GLN A 199 2.31 -6.97 -10.10
CA GLN A 199 1.02 -7.53 -9.76
C GLN A 199 1.22 -8.62 -8.71
N TRP A 200 0.40 -8.60 -7.67
CA TRP A 200 0.48 -9.48 -6.52
C TRP A 200 -0.65 -10.53 -6.54
N ASP A 201 -0.45 -11.64 -5.84
CA ASP A 201 -1.42 -12.72 -5.77
C ASP A 201 -2.67 -12.33 -4.96
N MET A 202 -3.85 -12.61 -5.51
CA MET A 202 -5.14 -12.37 -4.86
C MET A 202 -6.01 -13.63 -4.96
N ARG A 203 -6.99 -13.77 -4.07
CA ARG A 203 -8.07 -14.74 -4.23
C ARG A 203 -8.73 -14.62 -5.63
N LEU A 204 -9.35 -15.72 -6.05
CA LEU A 204 -10.14 -15.75 -7.28
C LEU A 204 -11.33 -14.76 -7.23
N PRO A 205 -11.79 -14.29 -8.40
CA PRO A 205 -13.02 -13.51 -8.55
C PRO A 205 -14.17 -14.09 -7.73
N ILE A 206 -14.92 -13.22 -7.05
CA ILE A 206 -16.09 -13.64 -6.30
C ILE A 206 -17.28 -13.83 -7.24
N GLU A 207 -17.99 -14.96 -7.12
CA GLU A 207 -19.11 -15.32 -8.02
C GLU A 207 -20.25 -14.29 -7.99
N ASN A 208 -20.43 -13.59 -6.85
CA ASN A 208 -21.48 -12.59 -6.66
C ASN A 208 -20.91 -11.20 -6.36
N TYR A 209 -20.37 -10.55 -7.39
CA TYR A 209 -20.10 -9.11 -7.32
C TYR A 209 -21.39 -8.34 -7.02
N ALA A 210 -21.40 -7.60 -5.92
CA ALA A 210 -22.62 -6.96 -5.41
C ALA A 210 -23.07 -5.74 -6.23
N LEU A 211 -22.17 -5.16 -7.03
CA LEU A 211 -22.37 -3.90 -7.74
C LEU A 211 -22.13 -3.97 -9.25
N LEU A 212 -21.65 -5.11 -9.77
CA LEU A 212 -21.39 -5.27 -11.20
C LEU A 212 -22.64 -5.80 -11.91
N THR A 213 -22.91 -5.26 -13.09
CA THR A 213 -23.92 -5.78 -14.02
C THR A 213 -23.47 -7.14 -14.58
N GLU A 214 -24.41 -7.94 -15.11
CA GLU A 214 -24.07 -9.25 -15.69
C GLU A 214 -23.07 -9.15 -16.84
N GLU A 215 -23.14 -8.11 -17.67
CA GLU A 215 -22.16 -7.84 -18.73
C GLU A 215 -20.75 -7.61 -18.16
N GLN A 216 -20.64 -6.84 -17.06
CA GLN A 216 -19.36 -6.58 -16.39
C GLN A 216 -18.79 -7.83 -15.71
N LYS A 217 -19.66 -8.70 -15.16
CA LYS A 217 -19.25 -9.98 -14.60
C LYS A 217 -18.72 -10.92 -15.69
N GLN A 218 -19.43 -11.00 -16.81
CA GLN A 218 -19.00 -11.79 -17.97
C GLN A 218 -17.67 -11.28 -18.52
N PHE A 219 -17.49 -9.96 -18.59
CA PHE A 219 -16.22 -9.35 -18.96
C PHE A 219 -15.07 -9.79 -18.04
N ASN A 220 -15.26 -9.74 -16.71
CA ASN A 220 -14.25 -10.20 -15.75
C ASN A 220 -13.92 -11.69 -15.92
N TYR A 221 -14.93 -12.52 -16.19
CA TYR A 221 -14.74 -13.95 -16.46
C TYR A 221 -13.88 -14.19 -17.71
N GLU A 222 -14.16 -13.48 -18.80
CA GLU A 222 -13.36 -13.54 -20.04
C GLU A 222 -11.91 -13.09 -19.81
N GLN A 223 -11.69 -12.02 -19.04
CA GLN A 223 -10.33 -11.60 -18.67
C GLN A 223 -9.62 -12.67 -17.84
N GLN A 224 -10.33 -13.36 -16.94
CA GLN A 224 -9.75 -14.46 -16.16
C GLN A 224 -9.34 -15.64 -17.04
N GLN A 225 -10.21 -16.06 -17.96
CA GLN A 225 -9.88 -17.13 -18.91
C GLN A 225 -8.67 -16.76 -19.76
N PHE A 226 -8.61 -15.51 -20.24
CA PHE A 226 -7.46 -15.01 -20.99
C PHE A 226 -6.16 -15.07 -20.17
N ARG A 227 -6.21 -14.71 -18.88
CA ARG A 227 -5.05 -14.80 -17.97
C ARG A 227 -4.60 -16.24 -17.74
N GLN A 228 -5.52 -17.20 -17.71
CA GLN A 228 -5.20 -18.62 -17.55
C GLN A 228 -4.66 -19.26 -18.82
N ALA A 229 -5.09 -18.80 -20.00
CA ALA A 229 -4.65 -19.32 -21.29
C ALA A 229 -3.26 -18.82 -21.71
N VAL A 230 -2.78 -17.70 -21.15
CA VAL A 230 -1.51 -17.05 -21.50
C VAL A 230 -0.37 -17.40 -20.52
N ASN A 231 -0.67 -18.07 -19.40
CA ASN A 231 0.31 -18.61 -18.46
C ASN A 231 0.65 -20.07 -18.80
#